data_AF-A0A0K2RJN9-F1
#
_entry.id   AF-A0A0K2RJN9-F1
#
_cell.length_a   1.000
_cell.length_b   1.000
_cell.length_c   1.000
_cell.angle_alpha   90.00
_cell.angle_beta   90.00
_cell.angle_gamma   90.00
#
_symmetry.space_group_name_H-M   'P 1'
#
loop_
_entity.id
_entity.type
_entity.pdbx_description
1 polymer ?
#
loop_
_entity_poly.entity_id
_entity_poly.type
_entity_poly.pdbx_seq_one_letter_code
_entity_poly.pdbx_strand_id
1 'polypeptide(L)'
;MLIVLIVVVQVYPLAWLFLTSLRNEHDFATGDPFALPSSISFDNYVRAFQTGNLGQNILNSFIVTMGANLLIVLLGMMAAYALQVLGFRFSKFVRASS
;
A
#
# COMPACT_ATOMS: atom_id res chain seq x y z
N MET A 1 21.04 13.82 -11.15
CA MET A 1 21.70 12.50 -11.17
C MET A 1 21.25 11.60 -10.01
N LEU A 2 21.38 12.02 -8.73
CA LEU A 2 20.91 11.22 -7.57
C LEU A 2 19.41 10.87 -7.59
N ILE A 3 18.54 11.84 -7.89
CA ILE A 3 17.08 11.62 -7.94
C ILE A 3 16.70 10.59 -9.01
N VAL A 4 17.34 10.62 -10.17
CA VAL A 4 17.09 9.66 -11.27
C VAL A 4 17.47 8.24 -10.83
N LEU A 5 18.59 8.07 -10.13
CA LEU A 5 19.01 6.78 -9.58
C LEU A 5 17.99 6.23 -8.57
N ILE A 6 17.50 7.06 -7.66
CA ILE A 6 16.48 6.66 -6.66
C ILE A 6 15.18 6.25 -7.36
N VAL A 7 14.76 7.00 -8.39
CA VAL A 7 13.57 6.68 -9.19
C VAL A 7 13.75 5.35 -9.90
N VAL A 8 14.89 5.09 -10.56
CA VAL A 8 15.11 3.80 -11.23
C VAL A 8 15.10 2.64 -10.23
N VAL A 9 15.74 2.78 -9.08
CA VAL A 9 15.78 1.73 -8.04
C VAL A 9 14.38 1.45 -7.45
N GLN A 10 13.51 2.45 -7.38
CA GLN A 10 12.12 2.29 -6.91
C GLN A 10 11.18 1.78 -7.99
N VAL A 11 11.31 2.28 -9.22
CA VAL A 11 10.42 1.93 -10.34
C VAL A 11 10.75 0.55 -10.90
N TYR A 12 12.02 0.14 -10.88
CA TYR A 12 12.45 -1.17 -11.36
C TYR A 12 11.70 -2.34 -10.70
N PRO A 13 11.65 -2.48 -9.35
CA PRO A 13 10.91 -3.57 -8.71
C PRO A 13 9.40 -3.45 -8.93
N LEU A 14 8.85 -2.24 -9.10
CA LEU A 14 7.42 -2.06 -9.42
C LEU A 14 7.10 -2.52 -10.85
N ALA A 15 7.93 -2.15 -11.83
CA ALA A 15 7.80 -2.59 -13.20
C ALA A 15 7.98 -4.12 -13.30
N TRP A 16 8.94 -4.66 -12.54
CA TRP A 16 9.16 -6.10 -12.42
C TRP A 16 7.96 -6.83 -11.83
N LEU A 17 7.40 -6.31 -10.74
CA LEU A 17 6.21 -6.87 -10.09
C LEU A 17 4.99 -6.79 -11.02
N PHE A 18 4.84 -5.71 -11.78
CA PHE A 18 3.77 -5.58 -12.77
C PHE A 18 3.90 -6.60 -13.91
N LEU A 19 5.11 -6.78 -14.47
CA LEU A 19 5.38 -7.80 -15.48
C LEU A 19 5.17 -9.22 -14.93
N THR A 20 5.54 -9.46 -13.68
CA THR A 20 5.35 -10.75 -12.99
C THR A 20 3.87 -11.01 -12.69
N SER A 21 3.09 -9.97 -12.35
CA SER A 21 1.64 -10.06 -12.12
C SER A 21 0.87 -10.45 -13.39
N LEU A 22 1.45 -10.23 -14.57
CA LEU A 22 0.89 -10.59 -15.88
C LEU A 22 1.41 -11.94 -16.41
N ARG A 23 2.38 -12.57 -15.71
CA ARG A 23 3.00 -13.84 -16.12
C ARG A 23 2.10 -15.02 -15.73
N ASN A 24 2.03 -16.03 -16.60
CA ASN A 24 1.17 -17.22 -16.45
C ASN A 24 1.71 -18.18 -15.38
N GLU A 25 0.85 -18.91 -14.64
CA GLU A 25 1.26 -19.89 -13.59
C GLU A 25 2.29 -20.93 -14.10
N HIS A 26 2.20 -21.27 -15.38
CA HIS A 26 3.08 -22.24 -16.04
C HIS A 26 4.54 -21.77 -16.15
N ASP A 27 4.79 -20.46 -16.21
CA ASP A 27 6.15 -19.89 -16.22
C ASP A 27 6.74 -19.79 -14.80
N PHE A 28 5.91 -19.87 -13.75
CA PHE A 28 6.42 -20.00 -12.37
C PHE A 28 6.96 -21.41 -12.10
N ALA A 29 6.43 -22.43 -12.79
CA ALA A 29 6.87 -23.81 -12.65
C ALA A 29 8.20 -24.12 -13.38
N THR A 30 8.58 -23.33 -14.39
CA THR A 30 9.84 -23.49 -15.14
C THR A 30 11.05 -22.82 -14.47
N GLY A 31 10.85 -22.05 -13.40
CA GLY A 31 11.91 -21.71 -12.45
C GLY A 31 12.92 -20.65 -12.92
N ASP A 32 12.62 -19.87 -13.96
CA ASP A 32 13.44 -18.72 -14.38
C ASP A 32 12.80 -17.39 -13.90
N PRO A 33 13.31 -16.78 -12.82
CA PRO A 33 12.82 -15.49 -12.37
C PRO A 33 12.93 -14.45 -13.49
N PHE A 34 14.02 -14.42 -14.26
CA PHE A 34 14.38 -13.31 -15.14
C PHE A 34 13.80 -13.37 -16.57
N ALA A 35 13.11 -14.44 -16.96
CA ALA A 35 12.65 -14.65 -18.34
C ALA A 35 11.41 -13.81 -18.73
N LEU A 36 11.44 -13.05 -19.82
CA LEU A 36 10.28 -12.28 -20.31
C LEU A 36 9.04 -13.18 -20.51
N PRO A 37 7.83 -12.78 -20.04
CA PRO A 37 6.63 -13.61 -20.11
C PRO A 37 6.29 -13.95 -21.56
N SER A 38 6.19 -15.25 -21.86
CA SER A 38 5.95 -15.75 -23.22
C SER A 38 4.48 -15.64 -23.66
N SER A 39 3.56 -15.52 -22.71
CA SER A 39 2.12 -15.35 -22.94
C SER A 39 1.51 -14.43 -21.89
N ILE A 40 0.81 -13.38 -22.31
CA ILE A 40 -0.01 -12.53 -21.44
C ILE A 40 -1.30 -13.29 -21.15
N SER A 41 -1.48 -13.78 -19.92
CA SER A 41 -2.69 -14.51 -19.51
C SER A 41 -3.46 -13.74 -18.43
N PHE A 42 -4.71 -13.39 -18.72
CA PHE A 42 -5.64 -12.81 -17.75
C PHE A 42 -6.29 -13.87 -16.84
N ASP A 43 -6.00 -15.16 -17.07
CA ASP A 43 -6.61 -16.27 -16.34
C ASP A 43 -6.19 -16.30 -14.86
N ASN A 44 -4.99 -15.81 -14.55
CA ASN A 44 -4.51 -15.63 -13.18
C ASN A 44 -5.33 -14.60 -12.41
N TYR A 45 -5.75 -13.51 -13.07
CA TYR A 45 -6.65 -12.53 -12.47
C TYR A 45 -8.04 -13.15 -12.25
N VAL A 46 -8.58 -13.86 -13.25
CA VAL A 46 -9.90 -14.52 -13.13
C VAL A 46 -9.90 -15.54 -11.99
N ARG A 47 -8.85 -16.38 -11.88
CA ARG A 47 -8.71 -17.35 -10.80
C ARG A 47 -8.47 -16.70 -9.44
N ALA A 48 -7.68 -15.63 -9.35
CA ALA A 48 -7.51 -14.89 -8.10
C ALA A 48 -8.85 -14.28 -7.62
N PHE A 49 -9.67 -13.78 -8.53
CA PHE A 49 -11.00 -13.25 -8.22
C PHE A 49 -12.03 -14.34 -7.90
N GLN A 50 -11.99 -15.51 -8.55
CA GLN A 50 -12.94 -16.60 -8.36
C GLN A 50 -12.58 -17.56 -7.23
N THR A 51 -11.30 -17.92 -7.09
CA THR A 51 -10.81 -18.94 -6.13
C THR A 51 -10.10 -18.30 -4.93
N GLY A 52 -9.47 -17.14 -5.11
CA GLY A 52 -8.63 -16.48 -4.10
C GLY A 52 -9.35 -15.59 -3.09
N ASN A 53 -10.69 -15.50 -3.12
CA ASN A 53 -11.49 -14.56 -2.31
C ASN A 53 -10.95 -13.12 -2.36
N LEU A 54 -10.31 -12.73 -3.46
CA LEU A 54 -9.63 -11.43 -3.56
C LEU A 54 -10.63 -10.28 -3.39
N GLY A 55 -11.86 -10.45 -3.92
CA GLY A 55 -12.94 -9.48 -3.72
C GLY A 55 -13.31 -9.30 -2.23
N GLN A 56 -13.39 -10.38 -1.46
CA GLN A 56 -13.69 -10.30 -0.02
C GLN A 56 -12.51 -9.70 0.75
N ASN A 57 -11.26 -10.02 0.39
CA ASN A 57 -10.08 -9.43 1.01
C ASN A 57 -9.96 -7.93 0.75
N ILE A 58 -10.27 -7.48 -0.48
CA ILE A 58 -10.33 -6.06 -0.83
C ILE A 58 -11.42 -5.36 -0.02
N LEU A 59 -12.64 -5.92 0.05
CA LEU A 59 -13.73 -5.35 0.84
C LEU A 59 -13.42 -5.29 2.33
N ASN A 60 -12.87 -6.35 2.92
CA ASN A 60 -12.47 -6.38 4.32
C ASN A 60 -11.42 -5.32 4.61
N SER A 61 -10.38 -5.24 3.76
CA SER A 61 -9.32 -4.23 3.91
C SER A 61 -9.87 -2.82 3.77
N PHE A 62 -10.80 -2.60 2.84
CA PHE A 62 -11.46 -1.32 2.64
C PHE A 62 -12.29 -0.91 3.87
N ILE A 63 -13.13 -1.81 4.39
CA ILE A 63 -13.97 -1.54 5.57
C ILE A 63 -13.10 -1.24 6.79
N VAL A 64 -12.06 -2.04 7.04
CA VAL A 64 -11.14 -1.85 8.17
C VAL A 64 -10.39 -0.53 8.02
N THR A 65 -9.84 -0.23 6.84
CA THR A 65 -9.09 1.01 6.60
C THR A 65 -10.00 2.23 6.76
N MET A 66 -11.20 2.20 6.20
CA MET A 66 -12.17 3.29 6.30
C MET A 66 -12.62 3.53 7.74
N GLY A 67 -12.95 2.45 8.46
CA GLY A 67 -13.35 2.53 9.87
C GLY A 67 -12.22 3.07 10.75
N ALA A 68 -10.99 2.57 10.57
CA ALA A 68 -9.83 3.05 11.29
C ALA A 68 -9.54 4.53 10.98
N ASN A 69 -9.60 4.93 9.71
CA ASN A 69 -9.34 6.31 9.32
C ASN A 69 -10.38 7.28 9.90
N LEU A 70 -11.66 6.91 9.90
CA LEU A 70 -12.71 7.72 10.53
C LEU A 70 -12.48 7.90 12.03
N LEU A 71 -12.11 6.82 12.74
CA LEU A 71 -11.79 6.89 14.17
C LEU A 71 -10.55 7.76 14.42
N ILE A 72 -9.48 7.58 13.65
CA ILE A 72 -8.24 8.36 13.76
C ILE A 72 -8.53 9.84 13.54
N VAL A 73 -9.31 10.18 12.52
CA VAL A 73 -9.66 11.58 12.22
C VAL A 73 -10.52 12.16 13.34
N LEU A 74 -11.53 11.44 13.83
CA LEU A 74 -12.37 11.91 14.94
C LEU A 74 -11.55 12.16 16.21
N LEU A 75 -10.75 11.18 16.61
CA LEU A 75 -9.88 11.29 17.80
C LEU A 75 -8.80 12.36 17.60
N GLY A 76 -8.22 12.46 16.41
CA GLY A 76 -7.23 13.46 16.03
C GLY A 76 -7.81 14.87 16.09
N MET A 77 -9.04 15.08 15.61
CA MET A 77 -9.74 16.36 15.72
C MET A 77 -10.01 16.73 17.18
N MET A 78 -10.50 15.78 18.00
CA MET A 78 -10.73 16.02 19.42
C MET A 78 -9.43 16.33 20.17
N ALA A 79 -8.35 15.60 19.88
CA ALA A 79 -7.04 15.83 20.46
C ALA A 79 -6.45 17.18 20.03
N ALA A 80 -6.55 17.54 18.75
CA ALA A 80 -6.10 18.83 18.23
C ALA A 80 -6.87 19.99 18.88
N TYR A 81 -8.19 19.86 18.99
CA TYR A 81 -9.04 20.83 19.68
C TYR A 81 -8.68 20.96 21.16
N ALA A 82 -8.46 19.84 21.86
CA ALA A 82 -8.04 19.87 23.25
C ALA A 82 -6.65 20.52 23.44
N LEU A 83 -5.70 20.24 22.54
CA LEU A 83 -4.39 20.87 22.60
C LEU A 83 -4.47 22.38 22.34
N GLN A 84 -5.31 22.81 21.40
CA GLN A 84 -5.40 24.21 20.99
C GLN A 84 -6.29 25.06 21.92
N VAL A 85 -7.41 24.51 22.40
CA VAL A 85 -8.44 25.27 23.14
C VAL A 85 -8.39 25.02 24.64
N LEU A 86 -8.13 23.79 25.09
CA LEU A 86 -8.12 23.48 26.54
C LEU A 86 -6.84 23.92 27.27
N GLY A 87 -5.89 24.58 26.59
CA GLY A 87 -4.71 25.16 27.24
C GLY A 87 -3.89 24.10 27.99
N PHE A 88 -3.35 23.12 27.26
CA PHE A 88 -2.64 22.00 27.86
C PHE A 88 -1.41 22.47 28.66
N ARG A 89 -1.32 22.09 29.94
CA ARG A 89 -0.24 22.48 30.89
C ARG A 89 1.17 22.09 30.41
N PHE A 90 1.31 21.14 29.48
CA PHE A 90 2.59 20.72 28.86
C PHE A 90 2.94 21.42 27.53
N SER A 91 2.12 22.35 27.04
CA SER A 91 2.41 23.13 25.82
C SER A 91 3.75 23.90 25.88
N LYS A 92 4.25 24.19 27.09
CA LYS A 92 5.58 24.79 27.29
C LYS A 92 6.75 23.90 26.85
N PHE A 93 6.61 22.58 26.88
CA PHE A 93 7.73 21.68 26.51
C PHE A 93 7.88 21.56 24.99
N VAL A 94 6.76 21.64 24.24
CA VAL A 94 6.76 21.58 22.77
C VAL A 94 7.21 22.91 22.13
N ARG A 95 6.98 24.05 22.79
CA ARG A 95 7.38 25.38 22.32
C ARG A 95 8.80 25.81 22.71
N ALA A 96 9.51 25.05 23.54
CA ALA A 96 10.84 25.42 24.01
C ALA A 96 11.99 25.01 23.05
N SER A 97 11.70 24.33 21.94
CA SER A 97 12.71 23.89 20.97
C SER A 97 12.61 24.57 19.59
N SER A 98 11.92 25.72 19.49
CA SER A 98 11.89 26.60 18.31
C SER A 98 12.52 27.94 18.64
#